data_AF-A0A0D5M003-F1
#
_entry.id   AF-A0A0D5M003-F1
#
_cell.length_a   1.000
_cell.length_b   1.000
_cell.length_c   1.000
_cell.angle_alpha   90.00
_cell.angle_beta   90.00
_cell.angle_gamma   90.00
#
_symmetry.space_group_name_H-M   'P 1'
#
loop_
_entity.id
_entity.type
_entity.pdbx_description
1 polymer ?
#
loop_
_entity_poly.entity_id
_entity_poly.type
_entity_poly.pdbx_seq_one_letter_code
_entity_poly.pdbx_strand_id
1 'polypeptide(L)'
;MHPDYLHAAIADTPRVAVYGTLKQGFNNAHWLSGARRLGSDTTRALTLYDIGPYPGAKWQASKGVIIEIYEISIDQLAQLDRLEDYRIDAPAQGEYDRQQIATHFGRAWVYLYNPGVAGKRAICEGGWEMPYTAHD
;
A
#
# COMPACT_ATOMS: atom_id res chain seq x y z
N MET A 1 24.66 -0.69 -3.24
CA MET A 1 24.41 0.49 -2.38
C MET A 1 22.95 0.85 -2.52
N HIS A 2 22.19 0.87 -1.43
CA HIS A 2 20.82 1.38 -1.48
C HIS A 2 20.86 2.91 -1.39
N PRO A 3 20.01 3.61 -2.16
CA PRO A 3 19.87 5.06 -2.07
C PRO A 3 19.73 5.55 -0.62
N ASP A 4 20.37 6.68 -0.28
CA ASP A 4 20.30 7.30 1.06
C ASP A 4 18.85 7.57 1.52
N TYR A 5 17.94 7.85 0.58
CA TYR A 5 16.54 8.11 0.91
C TYR A 5 15.82 6.89 1.50
N LEU A 6 16.21 5.66 1.11
CA LEU A 6 15.59 4.45 1.65
C LEU A 6 16.04 4.18 3.08
N HIS A 7 17.32 4.45 3.37
CA HIS A 7 17.85 4.36 4.74
C HIS A 7 17.13 5.35 5.65
N ALA A 8 16.98 6.61 5.22
CA ALA A 8 16.23 7.61 5.95
C ALA A 8 14.75 7.22 6.13
N ALA A 9 14.12 6.69 5.08
CA ALA A 9 12.72 6.27 5.12
C ALA A 9 12.45 5.11 6.10
N ILE A 10 13.34 4.12 6.15
CA ILE A 10 13.24 3.01 7.12
C ILE A 10 13.63 3.45 8.53
N ALA A 11 14.63 4.31 8.68
CA ALA A 11 15.03 4.84 9.99
C ALA A 11 13.92 5.66 10.65
N ASP A 12 13.16 6.43 9.86
CA ASP A 12 11.97 7.14 10.33
C ASP A 12 10.78 6.20 10.53
N THR A 13 10.48 5.38 9.52
CA THR A 13 9.30 4.52 9.47
C THR A 13 9.65 3.13 8.89
N PRO A 14 9.98 2.14 9.74
CA PRO A 14 10.40 0.80 9.31
C PRO A 14 9.21 -0.12 8.96
N ARG A 15 8.06 0.45 8.59
CA ARG A 15 6.79 -0.25 8.45
C ARG A 15 6.07 0.17 7.19
N VAL A 16 5.31 -0.74 6.59
CA VAL A 16 4.44 -0.47 5.45
C VAL A 16 3.04 -0.99 5.73
N ALA A 17 2.05 -0.21 5.34
CA ALA A 17 0.63 -0.50 5.35
C ALA A 17 0.20 -0.92 3.94
N VAL A 18 -0.27 -2.15 3.80
CA VAL A 18 -0.77 -2.70 2.54
C VAL A 18 -2.27 -2.95 2.62
N TYR A 19 -2.99 -2.70 1.52
CA TYR A 19 -4.46 -2.74 1.47
C TYR A 19 -5.04 -3.61 0.35
N GLY A 20 -4.20 -4.32 -0.41
CA GLY A 20 -4.60 -4.98 -1.65
C GLY A 20 -3.83 -6.26 -1.97
N THR A 21 -3.34 -6.38 -3.20
CA THR A 21 -2.68 -7.57 -3.75
C THR A 21 -1.33 -7.93 -3.11
N LEU A 22 -0.80 -7.05 -2.24
CA LEU A 22 0.38 -7.32 -1.41
C LEU A 22 0.08 -8.12 -0.15
N LYS A 23 -1.21 -8.37 0.17
CA LYS A 23 -1.60 -9.21 1.30
C LYS A 23 -1.13 -10.66 1.10
N GLN A 24 -0.91 -11.35 2.20
CA GLN A 24 -0.41 -12.73 2.22
C GLN A 24 -1.37 -13.66 1.46
N GLY A 25 -0.86 -14.42 0.47
CA GLY A 25 -1.64 -15.36 -0.36
C GLY A 25 -1.85 -14.91 -1.81
N PHE A 26 -1.41 -13.71 -2.18
CA PHE A 26 -1.47 -13.21 -3.55
C PHE A 26 -0.11 -13.27 -4.25
N ASN A 27 -0.11 -13.18 -5.58
CA ASN A 27 1.08 -13.38 -6.42
C ASN A 27 2.27 -12.46 -6.06
N ASN A 28 1.99 -11.30 -5.46
CA ASN A 28 2.98 -10.31 -5.05
C ASN A 28 3.47 -10.48 -3.60
N ALA A 29 2.97 -11.46 -2.84
CA ALA A 29 3.42 -11.71 -1.47
C ALA A 29 4.91 -12.09 -1.38
N HIS A 30 5.53 -12.49 -2.49
CA HIS A 30 6.96 -12.77 -2.55
C HIS A 30 7.82 -11.52 -2.29
N TRP A 31 7.32 -10.31 -2.63
CA TRP A 31 7.95 -9.03 -2.30
C TRP A 31 7.89 -8.68 -0.81
N LEU A 32 7.12 -9.41 -0.02
CA LEU A 32 7.11 -9.33 1.44
C LEU A 32 7.54 -10.66 2.06
N SER A 33 8.18 -11.54 1.28
CA SER A 33 8.68 -12.80 1.78
C SER A 33 9.75 -12.54 2.84
N GLY A 34 9.48 -12.99 4.07
CA GLY A 34 10.33 -12.73 5.24
C GLY A 34 10.06 -11.41 5.96
N ALA A 35 9.15 -10.56 5.47
CA ALA A 35 8.69 -9.39 6.21
C ALA A 35 7.82 -9.82 7.40
N ARG A 36 7.99 -9.15 8.55
CA ARG A 36 7.28 -9.52 9.77
C ARG A 36 5.93 -8.81 9.80
N ARG A 37 4.84 -9.56 9.61
CA ARG A 37 3.48 -9.06 9.80
C ARG A 37 3.26 -8.67 11.26
N LEU A 38 2.98 -7.39 11.51
CA LEU A 38 2.65 -6.89 12.85
C LEU A 38 1.17 -7.12 13.18
N GLY A 39 0.30 -6.98 12.18
CA GLY A 39 -1.13 -7.19 12.32
C GLY A 39 -1.93 -6.42 11.27
N SER A 40 -3.25 -6.42 11.41
CA SER A 40 -4.16 -5.60 10.62
C SER A 40 -4.65 -4.41 11.44
N ASP A 41 -4.86 -3.27 10.78
CA ASP A 41 -5.43 -2.07 11.34
C ASP A 41 -6.58 -1.56 10.46
N THR A 42 -7.44 -0.70 11.01
CA THR A 42 -8.55 -0.07 10.28
C THR A 42 -8.36 1.43 10.24
N THR A 43 -8.25 2.00 9.04
CA THR A 43 -8.13 3.44 8.84
C THR A 43 -9.37 4.03 8.20
N ARG A 44 -9.81 5.17 8.73
CA ARG A 44 -10.89 5.98 8.13
C ARG A 44 -10.36 7.14 7.30
N ALA A 45 -9.04 7.30 7.22
CA ALA A 45 -8.41 8.40 6.50
C ALA A 45 -8.22 8.09 5.00
N LEU A 46 -8.37 6.82 4.61
CA LEU A 46 -8.19 6.35 3.24
C LEU A 46 -9.45 5.68 2.72
N THR A 47 -9.73 5.88 1.43
CA THR A 47 -10.73 5.13 0.67
C THR A 47 -10.02 4.32 -0.40
N LEU A 48 -10.42 3.06 -0.55
CA LEU A 48 -9.90 2.20 -1.60
C LEU A 48 -10.79 2.30 -2.84
N TYR A 49 -10.20 2.20 -4.02
CA TYR A 49 -10.91 2.22 -5.28
C TYR A 49 -10.56 0.97 -6.07
N ASP A 50 -11.58 0.30 -6.58
CA ASP A 50 -11.41 -0.84 -7.46
C ASP A 50 -11.00 -0.35 -8.86
N ILE A 51 -9.69 -0.37 -9.13
CA ILE A 51 -9.15 0.06 -10.42
C ILE A 51 -9.02 -1.10 -11.42
N GLY A 52 -9.34 -2.33 -11.00
CA GLY A 52 -9.38 -3.54 -11.81
C GLY A 52 -8.47 -4.63 -11.23
N PRO A 53 -7.20 -4.72 -11.67
CA PRO A 53 -6.28 -5.78 -11.24
C PRO A 53 -5.85 -5.69 -9.77
N TYR A 54 -5.92 -4.50 -9.18
CA TYR A 54 -5.57 -4.20 -7.80
C TYR A 54 -6.40 -2.99 -7.32
N PRO A 55 -6.47 -2.72 -6.01
CA PRO A 55 -7.07 -1.49 -5.50
C PRO A 55 -6.10 -0.31 -5.57
N GLY A 56 -6.62 0.89 -5.75
CA GLY A 56 -5.89 2.14 -5.54
C GLY A 56 -6.40 2.87 -4.30
N ALA A 57 -5.52 3.22 -3.36
CA ALA A 57 -5.88 4.00 -2.17
C ALA A 57 -5.80 5.50 -2.45
N LYS A 58 -6.73 6.29 -1.87
CA LYS A 58 -6.69 7.76 -1.89
C LYS A 58 -6.92 8.35 -0.51
N TRP A 59 -6.35 9.53 -0.27
CA TRP A 59 -6.60 10.37 0.91
C TRP A 59 -8.03 10.90 0.94
N GLN A 60 -8.96 10.02 1.29
CA GLN A 60 -10.38 10.30 1.38
C GLN A 60 -10.96 9.61 2.59
N ALA A 61 -11.87 10.30 3.29
CA ALA A 61 -12.51 9.75 4.46
C ALA A 61 -13.39 8.55 4.08
N SER A 62 -13.26 7.47 4.84
CA SER A 62 -14.01 6.23 4.66
C SER A 62 -14.66 5.79 5.99
N LYS A 63 -15.53 4.78 5.92
CA LYS A 63 -16.16 4.18 7.10
C LYS A 63 -15.19 3.30 7.91
N GLY A 64 -14.11 2.87 7.27
CA GLY A 64 -13.01 2.13 7.88
C GLY A 64 -12.52 1.05 6.94
N VAL A 65 -11.40 1.29 6.28
CA VAL A 65 -10.74 0.30 5.41
C VAL A 65 -9.67 -0.46 6.17
N ILE A 66 -9.57 -1.76 5.89
CA ILE A 66 -8.63 -2.67 6.54
C ILE A 66 -7.29 -2.63 5.80
N ILE A 67 -6.24 -2.27 6.55
CA ILE A 67 -4.84 -2.28 6.13
C ILE A 67 -4.09 -3.35 6.92
N GLU A 68 -3.06 -3.94 6.35
CA GLU A 68 -2.14 -4.83 7.04
C GLU A 68 -0.78 -4.16 7.20
N ILE A 69 -0.23 -4.21 8.40
CA ILE A 69 1.04 -3.56 8.73
C ILE A 69 2.13 -4.62 8.77
N TYR A 70 3.18 -4.39 7.98
CA TYR A 70 4.36 -5.23 7.90
C TYR A 70 5.58 -4.40 8.28
N GLU A 71 6.47 -5.01 9.07
CA GLU A 71 7.81 -4.51 9.27
C GLU A 71 8.69 -4.97 8.12
N ILE A 72 9.35 -4.01 7.47
CA ILE A 72 10.08 -4.21 6.23
C ILE A 72 11.52 -3.71 6.36
N SER A 73 12.42 -4.33 5.60
CA SER A 73 13.79 -3.86 5.45
C SER A 73 13.92 -2.87 4.30
N ILE A 74 15.09 -2.25 4.21
CA ILE A 74 15.47 -1.33 3.13
C ILE A 74 15.34 -2.01 1.75
N ASP A 75 15.78 -3.25 1.64
CA ASP A 75 15.64 -4.05 0.41
C ASP A 75 14.18 -4.23 0.01
N GLN A 76 13.31 -4.54 0.96
CA GLN A 76 11.87 -4.71 0.70
C GLN A 76 11.22 -3.40 0.29
N LEU A 77 11.57 -2.29 0.95
CA LEU A 77 11.08 -0.97 0.55
C LEU A 77 11.53 -0.60 -0.87
N ALA A 78 12.78 -0.91 -1.22
CA ALA A 78 13.30 -0.69 -2.57
C ALA A 78 12.55 -1.50 -3.63
N GLN A 79 12.16 -2.73 -3.29
CA GLN A 79 11.40 -3.62 -4.18
C GLN A 79 9.97 -3.10 -4.36
N LEU A 80 9.31 -2.68 -3.28
CA LEU A 80 7.97 -2.07 -3.34
C LEU A 80 7.98 -0.78 -4.17
N ASP A 81 8.97 0.10 -3.98
CA ASP A 81 9.09 1.32 -4.78
C ASP A 81 9.20 1.02 -6.29
N ARG A 82 9.90 -0.07 -6.67
CA ARG A 82 9.98 -0.49 -8.08
C ARG A 82 8.68 -1.10 -8.60
N LEU A 83 7.99 -1.88 -7.77
CA LEU A 83 6.73 -2.53 -8.14
C LEU A 83 5.63 -1.49 -8.38
N GLU A 84 5.54 -0.50 -7.51
CA GLU A 84 4.49 0.53 -7.49
C GLU A 84 4.86 1.75 -8.39
N ASP A 85 5.91 1.64 -9.21
CA ASP A 85 6.48 2.72 -10.04
C ASP A 85 6.61 4.06 -9.28
N TYR A 86 7.06 4.00 -8.02
CA TYR A 86 7.28 5.19 -7.20
C TYR A 86 8.49 5.97 -7.70
N ARG A 87 8.29 7.27 -7.96
CA ARG A 87 9.33 8.18 -8.46
C ARG A 87 9.73 9.18 -7.39
N ILE A 88 10.94 9.03 -6.85
CA ILE A 88 11.44 9.95 -5.81
C ILE A 88 11.50 11.41 -6.27
N ASP A 89 11.96 11.67 -7.49
CA ASP A 89 12.15 13.04 -8.00
C ASP A 89 10.82 13.71 -8.39
N ALA A 90 9.78 12.90 -8.64
CA ALA A 90 8.47 13.38 -9.02
C ALA A 90 7.38 12.41 -8.55
N PRO A 91 7.06 12.38 -7.24
CA PRO A 91 6.13 11.39 -6.68
C PRO A 91 4.75 11.42 -7.33
N ALA A 92 4.27 12.60 -7.74
CA ALA A 92 3.01 12.78 -8.44
C ALA A 92 3.01 12.26 -9.91
N GLN A 93 4.17 11.95 -10.48
CA GLN A 93 4.30 11.38 -11.83
C GLN A 93 4.46 9.86 -11.81
N GLY A 94 4.70 9.24 -10.65
CA GLY A 94 4.64 7.78 -10.50
C GLY A 94 3.19 7.27 -10.53
N GLU A 95 3.01 5.96 -10.69
CA GLU A 95 1.68 5.36 -10.57
C GLU A 95 1.16 5.50 -9.13
N TYR A 96 2.07 5.35 -8.17
CA TYR A 96 1.79 5.54 -6.75
C TYR A 96 2.74 6.55 -6.10
N ASP A 97 2.19 7.26 -5.12
CA ASP A 97 2.92 8.13 -4.22
C ASP A 97 3.03 7.48 -2.83
N ARG A 98 4.23 7.47 -2.26
CA ARG A 98 4.51 6.85 -0.98
C ARG A 98 4.34 7.88 0.14
N GLN A 99 3.26 7.75 0.89
CA GLN A 99 2.89 8.65 1.98
C GLN A 99 2.97 7.96 3.33
N GLN A 100 2.97 8.73 4.41
CA GLN A 100 2.95 8.17 5.77
C GLN A 100 1.54 8.22 6.35
N ILE A 101 1.12 7.14 6.99
CA ILE A 101 -0.13 7.06 7.74
C ILE A 101 0.12 6.67 9.19
N ALA A 102 -0.66 7.26 10.10
CA ALA A 102 -0.67 6.86 11.49
C ALA A 102 -1.54 5.62 11.68
N THR A 103 -0.98 4.61 12.35
CA THR A 103 -1.64 3.33 12.66
C THR A 103 -1.47 3.03 14.14
N HIS A 104 -2.22 2.07 14.67
CA HIS A 104 -2.05 1.60 16.05
C HIS A 104 -0.67 0.97 16.30
N PHE A 105 0.03 0.56 15.24
CA PHE A 105 1.41 0.03 15.29
C PHE A 105 2.47 1.13 15.10
N GLY A 106 2.07 2.40 15.08
CA GLY A 106 2.92 3.55 14.79
C GLY A 106 2.76 4.05 13.36
N ARG A 107 3.69 4.89 12.89
CA ARG A 107 3.71 5.32 11.49
C ARG A 107 4.03 4.14 10.58
N ALA A 108 3.39 4.12 9.41
CA ALA A 108 3.64 3.17 8.34
C ALA A 108 3.58 3.88 6.98
N TRP A 109 4.40 3.44 6.04
CA TRP A 109 4.33 3.86 4.65
C TRP A 109 3.10 3.28 3.98
N VAL A 110 2.38 4.07 3.19
CA VAL A 110 1.25 3.62 2.38
C VAL A 110 1.43 4.17 0.96
N TYR A 111 1.12 3.34 -0.03
CA TYR A 111 1.13 3.76 -1.42
C TYR A 111 -0.24 4.32 -1.78
N LEU A 112 -0.29 5.49 -2.41
CA LEU A 112 -1.51 6.15 -2.82
C LEU A 112 -1.54 6.30 -4.32
N TYR A 113 -2.68 5.96 -4.91
CA TYR A 113 -2.83 5.97 -6.34
C TYR A 113 -2.96 7.40 -6.85
N ASN A 114 -1.99 7.84 -7.66
CA ASN A 114 -1.99 9.19 -8.23
C ASN A 114 -3.10 9.37 -9.30
N PRO A 115 -3.28 8.44 -10.26
CA PRO A 115 -4.22 8.66 -11.37
C PRO A 115 -5.68 8.83 -10.94
N GLY A 116 -6.49 9.37 -11.86
CA GLY A 116 -7.91 9.60 -11.62
C GLY A 116 -8.68 8.30 -11.37
N VAL A 117 -9.51 8.28 -10.33
CA VAL A 117 -10.41 7.15 -10.00
C VAL A 117 -11.86 7.45 -10.40
N ALA A 118 -12.07 8.38 -11.34
CA ALA A 118 -13.39 8.74 -11.82
C ALA A 118 -14.08 7.52 -12.45
N GLY A 119 -15.30 7.23 -12.01
CA GLY A 119 -16.08 6.07 -12.48
C GLY A 119 -15.65 4.71 -11.91
N LYS A 120 -14.67 4.68 -11.00
CA LYS A 120 -14.24 3.44 -10.31
C LYS A 120 -15.09 3.21 -9.06
N ARG A 121 -15.28 1.95 -8.68
CA ARG A 121 -16.06 1.58 -7.49
C ARG A 121 -15.27 1.93 -6.23
N ALA A 122 -15.83 2.80 -5.39
CA ALA A 122 -15.26 3.13 -4.09
C ALA A 122 -15.59 2.04 -3.07
N ILE A 123 -14.57 1.61 -2.34
CA ILE A 123 -14.64 0.68 -1.21
C ILE A 123 -14.37 1.52 0.03
N CYS A 124 -15.46 1.95 0.65
CA CYS A 124 -15.43 2.82 1.81
C CYS A 124 -15.33 2.06 3.13
N GLU A 125 -15.42 0.73 3.12
CA GLU A 125 -15.40 -0.11 4.32
C GLU A 125 -14.82 -1.48 4.00
N GLY A 126 -14.11 -2.08 4.95
CA GLY A 126 -13.55 -3.42 4.81
C GLY A 126 -12.23 -3.45 4.03
N GLY A 127 -11.88 -4.60 3.48
CA GLY A 127 -10.69 -4.75 2.65
C GLY A 127 -11.07 -4.90 1.17
N TRP A 128 -10.11 -4.68 0.27
CA TRP A 128 -10.27 -5.13 -1.10
C TRP A 128 -10.16 -6.66 -1.16
N GLU A 129 -11.16 -7.29 -1.75
CA GLU A 129 -11.18 -8.71 -2.08
C GLU A 129 -10.95 -8.85 -3.58
N MET A 130 -10.17 -9.86 -4.00
CA MET A 130 -9.98 -10.10 -5.43
C MET A 130 -11.35 -10.27 -6.10
N PRO A 131 -11.60 -9.61 -7.24
CA PRO A 131 -12.79 -9.92 -8.01
C PRO A 131 -12.70 -11.40 -8.39
N TYR A 132 -13.61 -12.21 -7.84
CA TYR A 132 -13.76 -13.60 -8.23
C TYR A 132 -13.86 -13.63 -9.76
N THR A 133 -12.88 -14.23 -10.44
CA THR A 133 -13.11 -14.72 -11.79
C THR A 133 -14.20 -15.78 -11.66
N ALA A 134 -15.44 -15.39 -11.89
CA ALA A 134 -16.46 -16.34 -12.29
C ALA A 134 -15.92 -17.00 -13.57
N HIS A 135 -15.30 -18.17 -13.42
CA HIS A 135 -15.18 -19.09 -14.54
C HIS A 135 -16.60 -19.58 -14.80
N ASP A 136 -17.16 -19.11 -15.92
CA ASP A 136 -18.29 -19.75 -16.60
C ASP A 136 -17.89 -21.16 -17.06
#